data_AF-A0ABD6DFR8-F1
#
_entry.id   AF-A0ABD6DFR8-F1
#
_cell.length_a   1.000
_cell.length_b   1.000
_cell.length_c   1.000
_cell.angle_alpha   90.00
_cell.angle_beta   90.00
_cell.angle_gamma   90.00
#
_symmetry.space_group_name_H-M   'P 1'
#
loop_
_entity.id
_entity.type
_entity.pdbx_description
1 polymer ?
#
loop_
_entity_poly.entity_id
_entity_poly.type
_entity_poly.pdbx_seq_one_letter_code
_entity_poly.pdbx_strand_id
1 'polypeptide(L)'
;MKSTLFDWDDSDDIVVFTLPSDSLGKDRWLILTDEERSAREKIRKKSDTNLGDEELFTVGSPLKTGQNTTLQADILSEESEGYTIENSRISGTVNPDIWKRIITPDYINRWNVTKPKEVTFFPYEAVIGEYELIDEGTFKSEYTTTYELLKDHEEKLLSRKDSRRTWKELGRPWYSLARVGSPDYFEETKIVSDIVVNEPHFCIDTNGYLFSTGFIHGITPHETDPFYLTGLLNTQAIFSYLKPICPPKNNGYMKIEVEQLKAAPIFLPEIREELCAKFSRVLDEHGGDYEKLAQLIRSQGIEMLVSSSEGDKIMAANMLREISKRIIRDYESLSDHDIEQLEGLNNHLSGIIFELDKEELDALSQI
;
A
#
# COMPACT_ATOMS: atom_id res chain seq x y z
N MET A 1 15.83 -30.08 45.14
CA MET A 1 15.18 -29.62 43.90
C MET A 1 16.26 -29.54 42.84
N LYS A 2 16.26 -30.47 41.88
CA LYS A 2 17.15 -30.36 40.71
C LYS A 2 16.54 -29.31 39.79
N SER A 3 17.30 -28.24 39.54
CA SER A 3 17.06 -27.32 38.42
C SER A 3 17.16 -28.14 37.14
N THR A 4 16.04 -28.38 36.46
CA THR A 4 16.05 -28.74 35.05
C THR A 4 16.61 -27.52 34.31
N LEU A 5 17.87 -27.58 33.88
CA LEU A 5 18.35 -26.70 32.82
C LEU A 5 17.45 -26.95 31.62
N PHE A 6 16.88 -25.89 31.07
CA PHE A 6 16.23 -25.92 29.78
C PHE A 6 17.33 -26.22 28.76
N ASP A 7 17.24 -27.36 28.09
CA ASP A 7 18.23 -27.80 27.11
C ASP A 7 17.90 -27.09 25.79
N TRP A 8 18.73 -26.12 25.42
CA TRP A 8 18.52 -25.27 24.25
C TRP A 8 19.02 -25.93 22.94
N ASP A 9 19.73 -27.06 23.04
CA ASP A 9 20.52 -27.62 21.94
C ASP A 9 19.71 -28.43 20.90
N ASP A 10 18.39 -28.63 21.09
CA ASP A 10 17.59 -29.57 20.27
C ASP A 10 16.23 -29.01 19.79
N SER A 11 16.03 -27.68 19.79
CA SER A 11 14.85 -27.11 19.13
C SER A 11 15.22 -26.58 17.75
N ASP A 12 14.58 -27.12 16.71
CA ASP A 12 14.65 -26.67 15.31
C ASP A 12 14.29 -25.17 15.14
N ASP A 13 13.73 -24.52 16.17
CA ASP A 13 13.26 -23.14 16.18
C ASP A 13 14.34 -22.09 16.56
N ILE A 14 15.60 -22.51 16.81
CA ILE A 14 16.65 -21.59 17.27
C ILE A 14 17.78 -21.47 16.26
N VAL A 15 17.91 -20.27 15.70
CA VAL A 15 19.03 -19.90 14.82
C VAL A 15 20.12 -19.22 15.63
N VAL A 16 21.32 -19.82 15.61
CA VAL A 16 22.53 -19.25 16.24
C VAL A 16 23.45 -18.75 15.15
N PHE A 17 23.79 -17.46 15.18
CA PHE A 17 24.70 -16.84 14.21
C PHE A 17 25.63 -15.81 14.88
N THR A 18 26.68 -15.43 14.16
CA THR A 18 27.65 -14.44 14.62
C THR A 18 27.39 -13.10 13.94
N LEU A 19 27.38 -12.01 14.71
CA LEU A 19 27.28 -10.65 14.18
C LEU A 19 28.68 -10.02 14.06
N PRO A 20 29.15 -9.70 12.84
CA PRO A 20 30.41 -8.99 12.66
C PRO A 20 30.37 -7.61 13.31
N SER A 21 31.32 -7.32 14.21
CA SER A 21 31.33 -6.06 14.96
C SER A 21 31.48 -4.80 14.09
N ASP A 22 32.09 -4.94 12.91
CA ASP A 22 32.23 -3.90 11.88
C ASP A 22 30.91 -3.61 11.15
N SER A 23 29.94 -4.52 11.22
CA SER A 23 28.57 -4.27 10.76
C SER A 23 27.72 -3.47 11.76
N LEU A 24 28.22 -3.23 12.97
CA LEU A 24 27.54 -2.47 14.02
C LEU A 24 28.02 -1.00 13.97
N GLY A 25 27.16 -0.13 13.45
CA GLY A 25 27.44 1.30 13.30
C GLY A 25 26.87 2.17 14.43
N LYS A 26 26.89 3.49 14.18
CA LYS A 26 26.14 4.47 14.98
C LYS A 26 24.64 4.47 14.63
N ASP A 27 24.31 3.95 13.47
CA ASP A 27 22.94 3.75 13.02
C ASP A 27 22.31 2.53 13.69
N ARG A 28 21.01 2.33 13.47
CA ARG A 28 20.27 1.21 14.06
C ARG A 28 20.93 -0.12 13.70
N TRP A 29 21.22 -0.93 14.72
CA TRP A 29 21.73 -2.28 14.52
C TRP A 29 20.64 -3.18 13.93
N LEU A 30 20.96 -3.83 12.81
CA LEU A 30 20.13 -4.87 12.23
C LEU A 30 20.67 -6.21 12.72
N ILE A 31 19.85 -6.91 13.51
CA ILE A 31 20.14 -8.26 14.00
C ILE A 31 19.64 -9.21 12.91
N LEU A 32 20.55 -9.59 12.00
CA LEU A 32 20.25 -10.44 10.84
C LEU A 32 21.29 -11.55 10.73
N THR A 33 20.84 -12.75 10.35
CA THR A 33 21.70 -13.89 9.98
C THR A 33 22.58 -13.54 8.76
N ASP A 34 23.51 -14.42 8.43
CA ASP A 34 24.37 -14.23 7.26
C ASP A 34 23.57 -14.29 5.96
N GLU A 35 22.60 -15.21 5.87
CA GLU A 35 21.70 -15.38 4.73
C GLU A 35 20.76 -14.17 4.58
N GLU A 36 20.14 -13.71 5.68
CA GLU A 36 19.26 -12.53 5.67
C GLU A 36 20.01 -11.25 5.26
N ARG A 37 21.25 -11.11 5.74
CA ARG A 37 22.13 -9.98 5.39
C ARG A 37 22.56 -10.04 3.93
N SER A 38 22.92 -11.23 3.43
CA SER A 38 23.27 -11.46 2.03
C SER A 38 22.09 -11.10 1.12
N ALA A 39 20.91 -11.63 1.44
CA ALA A 39 19.67 -11.36 0.72
C ALA A 39 19.33 -9.87 0.70
N ARG A 40 19.38 -9.19 1.87
CA ARG A 40 19.16 -7.75 1.98
C ARG A 40 20.10 -6.95 1.09
N GLU A 41 21.39 -7.31 1.06
CA GLU A 41 22.39 -6.62 0.27
C GLU A 41 22.21 -6.86 -1.24
N LYS A 42 21.83 -8.08 -1.64
CA LYS A 42 21.46 -8.39 -3.03
C LYS A 42 20.25 -7.58 -3.47
N ILE A 43 19.16 -7.59 -2.71
CA ILE A 43 17.96 -6.78 -2.99
C ILE A 43 18.37 -5.32 -3.20
N ARG A 44 19.12 -4.74 -2.26
CA ARG A 44 19.59 -3.34 -2.36
C ARG A 44 20.45 -3.07 -3.60
N LYS A 45 21.38 -3.97 -3.94
CA LYS A 45 22.29 -3.80 -5.09
C LYS A 45 21.62 -4.03 -6.44
N LYS A 46 20.56 -4.84 -6.47
CA LYS A 46 19.84 -5.22 -7.69
C LYS A 46 18.61 -4.37 -7.96
N SER A 47 18.25 -3.49 -7.02
CA SER A 47 17.29 -2.41 -7.24
C SER A 47 17.93 -1.20 -7.92
N ASP A 48 17.13 -0.51 -8.72
CA ASP A 48 17.54 0.72 -9.41
C ASP A 48 17.32 1.95 -8.53
N THR A 49 16.28 1.91 -7.70
CA THR A 49 15.88 3.02 -6.81
C THR A 49 15.22 2.51 -5.52
N ASN A 50 14.61 3.41 -4.75
CA ASN A 50 13.70 3.12 -3.65
C ASN A 50 12.47 4.03 -3.70
N LEU A 51 11.42 3.70 -2.93
CA LEU A 51 10.19 4.51 -2.87
C LEU A 51 10.39 5.95 -2.34
N GLY A 52 11.56 6.28 -1.83
CA GLY A 52 11.94 7.63 -1.40
C GLY A 52 12.37 8.55 -2.55
N ASP A 53 12.48 8.04 -3.77
CA ASP A 53 12.75 8.83 -4.97
C ASP A 53 11.51 9.63 -5.41
N GLU A 54 11.51 10.92 -5.08
CA GLU A 54 10.35 11.82 -5.28
C GLU A 54 10.11 12.17 -6.74
N GLU A 55 11.06 11.91 -7.65
CA GLU A 55 10.84 12.03 -9.10
C GLU A 55 10.01 10.86 -9.64
N LEU A 56 10.08 9.70 -9.00
CA LEU A 56 9.46 8.46 -9.44
C LEU A 56 8.20 8.08 -8.65
N PHE A 57 8.09 8.54 -7.41
CA PHE A 57 7.00 8.16 -6.51
C PHE A 57 6.53 9.32 -5.63
N THR A 58 5.20 9.42 -5.46
CA THR A 58 4.58 10.20 -4.39
C THR A 58 4.15 9.26 -3.26
N VAL A 59 4.80 9.35 -2.10
CA VAL A 59 4.54 8.47 -0.94
C VAL A 59 4.11 9.27 0.28
N GLY A 60 3.05 8.85 0.98
CA GLY A 60 2.58 9.60 2.14
C GLY A 60 1.18 9.28 2.63
N SER A 61 0.67 10.14 3.51
CA SER A 61 -0.59 9.96 4.23
C SER A 61 -1.20 11.33 4.59
N PRO A 62 -1.65 12.10 3.59
CA PRO A 62 -1.69 13.55 3.73
C PRO A 62 -3.01 14.11 4.29
N LEU A 63 -4.15 13.43 4.11
CA LEU A 63 -5.46 13.97 4.46
C LEU A 63 -5.71 13.97 5.97
N LYS A 64 -6.05 15.13 6.51
CA LYS A 64 -6.51 15.27 7.89
C LYS A 64 -7.67 16.24 7.96
N THR A 65 -8.87 15.75 8.27
CA THR A 65 -10.03 16.63 8.43
C THR A 65 -9.87 17.53 9.67
N GLY A 66 -9.32 16.98 10.75
CA GLY A 66 -9.25 17.64 12.07
C GLY A 66 -10.56 17.59 12.86
N GLN A 67 -11.64 17.02 12.32
CA GLN A 67 -12.91 16.81 13.02
C GLN A 67 -13.76 15.70 12.35
N ASN A 68 -13.27 14.45 12.32
CA ASN A 68 -13.96 13.33 11.65
C ASN A 68 -15.42 13.17 12.09
N THR A 69 -15.73 13.32 13.39
CA THR A 69 -17.12 13.22 13.90
C THR A 69 -18.12 14.22 13.29
N THR A 70 -17.66 15.21 12.52
CA THR A 70 -18.51 16.15 11.75
C THR A 70 -18.25 16.04 10.24
N LEU A 71 -17.02 15.74 9.82
CA LEU A 71 -16.58 15.82 8.41
C LEU A 71 -16.37 14.46 7.74
N GLN A 72 -16.74 13.37 8.40
CA GLN A 72 -16.77 12.01 7.87
C GLN A 72 -18.06 11.32 8.31
N ALA A 73 -18.70 10.57 7.43
CA ALA A 73 -19.98 9.93 7.69
C ALA A 73 -20.16 8.66 6.87
N ASP A 74 -21.00 7.76 7.36
CA ASP A 74 -21.41 6.55 6.66
C ASP A 74 -22.43 6.88 5.58
N ILE A 75 -22.36 6.21 4.44
CA ILE A 75 -23.38 6.25 3.38
C ILE A 75 -24.49 5.26 3.76
N LEU A 76 -25.70 5.75 3.97
CA LEU A 76 -26.89 4.94 4.21
C LEU A 76 -27.59 4.54 2.91
N SER A 77 -27.65 5.45 1.94
CA SER A 77 -28.17 5.19 0.59
C SER A 77 -27.45 6.04 -0.46
N GLU A 78 -27.37 5.50 -1.68
CA GLU A 78 -26.90 6.20 -2.87
C GLU A 78 -28.12 6.52 -3.74
N GLU A 79 -28.40 7.80 -3.92
CA GLU A 79 -29.48 8.32 -4.77
C GLU A 79 -28.86 8.90 -6.05
N SER A 80 -29.68 9.19 -7.08
CA SER A 80 -29.18 9.72 -8.35
C SER A 80 -28.47 11.08 -8.24
N GLU A 81 -28.79 11.87 -7.22
CA GLU A 81 -28.28 13.22 -7.01
C GLU A 81 -27.36 13.35 -5.78
N GLY A 82 -27.10 12.24 -5.07
CA GLY A 82 -26.09 12.24 -4.01
C GLY A 82 -26.18 11.12 -2.98
N TYR A 83 -25.59 11.37 -1.82
CA TYR A 83 -25.52 10.39 -0.73
C TYR A 83 -26.44 10.81 0.41
N THR A 84 -27.23 9.88 0.93
CA THR A 84 -27.79 10.02 2.27
C THR A 84 -26.72 9.55 3.25
N ILE A 85 -26.27 10.45 4.12
CA ILE A 85 -25.19 10.18 5.07
C ILE A 85 -25.66 10.32 6.51
N GLU A 86 -24.98 9.61 7.42
CA GLU A 86 -25.20 9.77 8.86
C GLU A 86 -23.92 9.56 9.65
N ASN A 87 -23.78 10.33 10.73
CA ASN A 87 -22.84 10.05 11.81
C ASN A 87 -23.42 10.56 13.14
N SER A 88 -22.61 10.55 14.20
CA SER A 88 -23.00 11.03 15.54
C SER A 88 -23.45 12.51 15.66
N ARG A 89 -23.33 13.32 14.60
CA ARG A 89 -23.58 14.77 14.61
C ARG A 89 -24.42 15.28 13.46
N ILE A 90 -24.27 14.71 12.27
CA ILE A 90 -24.94 15.13 11.05
C ILE A 90 -25.67 13.95 10.42
N SER A 91 -26.83 14.24 9.83
CA SER A 91 -27.60 13.31 9.01
C SER A 91 -28.30 14.12 7.92
N GLY A 92 -28.25 13.66 6.68
CA GLY A 92 -28.83 14.40 5.55
C GLY A 92 -28.30 13.97 4.19
N THR A 93 -28.80 14.62 3.15
CA THR A 93 -28.37 14.38 1.77
C THR A 93 -27.25 15.34 1.37
N VAL A 94 -26.19 14.80 0.78
CA VAL A 94 -25.00 15.56 0.38
C VAL A 94 -24.55 15.26 -1.05
N ASN A 95 -23.92 16.27 -1.69
CA ASN A 95 -23.42 16.16 -3.05
C ASN A 95 -22.07 15.38 -3.08
N PRO A 96 -21.92 14.33 -3.90
CA PRO A 96 -20.68 13.58 -4.09
C PRO A 96 -19.47 14.40 -4.55
N ASP A 97 -19.67 15.55 -5.20
CA ASP A 97 -18.59 16.42 -5.70
C ASP A 97 -17.70 16.94 -4.56
N ILE A 98 -18.32 17.20 -3.40
CA ILE A 98 -17.66 17.72 -2.18
C ILE A 98 -17.74 16.74 -1.00
N TRP A 99 -18.34 15.56 -1.17
CA TRP A 99 -18.31 14.46 -0.21
C TRP A 99 -17.74 13.22 -0.89
N LYS A 100 -16.43 13.12 -0.87
CA LYS A 100 -15.70 12.08 -1.58
C LYS A 100 -15.54 10.83 -0.72
N ARG A 101 -15.59 9.65 -1.33
CA ARG A 101 -15.36 8.38 -0.63
C ARG A 101 -13.97 8.35 -0.03
N ILE A 102 -13.88 7.78 1.17
CA ILE A 102 -12.63 7.66 1.90
C ILE A 102 -12.37 6.22 2.32
N ILE A 103 -11.17 5.74 2.00
CA ILE A 103 -10.64 4.46 2.45
C ILE A 103 -10.27 4.61 3.94
N THR A 104 -10.75 3.66 4.72
CA THR A 104 -10.40 3.37 6.11
C THR A 104 -9.91 1.92 6.17
N PRO A 105 -9.25 1.47 7.25
CA PRO A 105 -8.69 0.12 7.33
C PRO A 105 -9.70 -1.00 7.02
N ASP A 106 -10.99 -0.78 7.31
CA ASP A 106 -12.06 -1.75 7.06
C ASP A 106 -12.31 -2.04 5.56
N TYR A 107 -11.77 -1.20 4.67
CA TYR A 107 -11.92 -1.35 3.21
C TYR A 107 -10.63 -1.83 2.52
N ILE A 108 -9.55 -2.03 3.26
CA ILE A 108 -8.28 -2.51 2.73
C ILE A 108 -8.24 -4.03 2.91
N ASN A 109 -8.09 -4.74 1.79
CA ASN A 109 -7.60 -6.11 1.78
C ASN A 109 -6.26 -6.13 1.04
N ARG A 110 -5.46 -7.19 1.21
CA ARG A 110 -4.30 -7.41 0.32
C ARG A 110 -4.80 -7.45 -1.13
N TRP A 111 -4.09 -6.79 -2.05
CA TRP A 111 -4.40 -6.64 -3.48
C TRP A 111 -5.60 -5.75 -3.85
N ASN A 112 -6.70 -5.79 -3.09
CA ASN A 112 -7.95 -5.10 -3.46
C ASN A 112 -8.43 -4.07 -2.42
N VAL A 113 -8.96 -2.94 -2.90
CA VAL A 113 -9.71 -1.97 -2.10
C VAL A 113 -11.19 -2.18 -2.33
N THR A 114 -11.93 -2.54 -1.29
CA THR A 114 -13.39 -2.63 -1.35
C THR A 114 -13.98 -1.23 -1.49
N LYS A 115 -15.05 -1.06 -2.29
CA LYS A 115 -15.76 0.22 -2.45
C LYS A 115 -16.10 0.81 -1.07
N PRO A 116 -15.51 1.95 -0.65
CA PRO A 116 -15.73 2.48 0.69
C PRO A 116 -17.17 2.92 0.87
N LYS A 117 -17.76 2.60 2.02
CA LYS A 117 -19.12 3.04 2.40
C LYS A 117 -19.10 4.27 3.30
N GLU A 118 -17.94 4.91 3.42
CA GLU A 118 -17.74 6.17 4.13
C GLU A 118 -17.37 7.28 3.16
N VAL A 119 -17.80 8.49 3.47
CA VAL A 119 -17.43 9.72 2.76
C VAL A 119 -16.83 10.73 3.71
N THR A 120 -15.98 11.59 3.17
CA THR A 120 -15.44 12.75 3.86
C THR A 120 -15.75 14.03 3.09
N PHE A 121 -16.10 15.07 3.82
CA PHE A 121 -16.23 16.40 3.26
C PHE A 121 -14.88 16.89 2.71
N PHE A 122 -14.87 17.26 1.44
CA PHE A 122 -13.69 17.65 0.66
C PHE A 122 -14.03 18.84 -0.24
N PRO A 123 -14.06 20.07 0.31
CA PRO A 123 -14.44 21.29 -0.41
C PRO A 123 -13.28 21.88 -1.21
N TYR A 124 -12.60 21.04 -1.99
CA TYR A 124 -11.42 21.45 -2.76
C TYR A 124 -11.50 21.01 -4.21
N GLU A 125 -10.95 21.85 -5.07
CA GLU A 125 -10.80 21.60 -6.50
C GLU A 125 -9.32 21.45 -6.85
N ALA A 126 -9.02 20.54 -7.79
CA ALA A 126 -7.67 20.37 -8.27
C ALA A 126 -7.31 21.50 -9.25
N VAL A 127 -6.29 22.28 -8.90
CA VAL A 127 -5.78 23.39 -9.70
C VAL A 127 -4.25 23.27 -9.78
N ILE A 128 -3.73 22.98 -10.97
CA ILE A 128 -2.28 22.96 -11.28
C ILE A 128 -1.47 22.18 -10.23
N GLY A 129 -1.79 20.89 -10.04
CA GLY A 129 -1.03 19.99 -9.14
C GLY A 129 -1.26 20.24 -7.65
N GLU A 130 -2.19 21.11 -7.28
CA GLU A 130 -2.56 21.40 -5.89
C GLU A 130 -4.08 21.36 -5.71
N TYR A 131 -4.52 21.30 -4.45
CA TYR A 131 -5.92 21.47 -4.10
C TYR A 131 -6.20 22.89 -3.59
N GLU A 132 -7.08 23.61 -4.27
CA GLU A 132 -7.56 24.93 -3.85
C GLU A 132 -8.93 24.81 -3.16
N LEU A 133 -9.08 25.49 -2.03
CA LEU A 133 -10.35 25.51 -1.30
C LEU A 133 -11.35 26.38 -2.05
N ILE A 134 -12.56 25.86 -2.31
CA ILE A 134 -13.65 26.68 -2.87
C ILE A 134 -13.98 27.83 -1.91
N ASP A 135 -14.29 29.01 -2.43
CA ASP A 135 -14.66 30.14 -1.58
C ASP A 135 -16.04 29.93 -0.91
N GLU A 136 -16.30 30.63 0.21
CA GLU A 136 -17.53 30.42 0.98
C GLU A 136 -18.79 30.81 0.21
N GLY A 137 -18.68 31.76 -0.73
CA GLY A 137 -19.78 32.17 -1.60
C GLY A 137 -20.19 31.00 -2.50
N THR A 138 -19.23 30.42 -3.20
CA THR A 138 -19.41 29.21 -4.03
C THR A 138 -19.92 28.03 -3.21
N PHE A 139 -19.30 27.76 -2.05
CA PHE A 139 -19.75 26.71 -1.14
C PHE A 139 -21.23 26.87 -0.75
N LYS A 140 -21.63 28.10 -0.43
CA LYS A 140 -23.01 28.41 -0.04
C LYS A 140 -24.01 28.32 -1.20
N SER A 141 -23.65 28.79 -2.40
CA SER A 141 -24.59 28.85 -3.52
C SER A 141 -24.74 27.52 -4.24
N GLU A 142 -23.64 26.79 -4.45
CA GLU A 142 -23.64 25.56 -5.25
C GLU A 142 -23.88 24.31 -4.40
N TYR A 143 -23.50 24.35 -3.12
CA TYR A 143 -23.63 23.22 -2.20
C TYR A 143 -24.50 23.56 -0.98
N THR A 144 -25.60 24.28 -1.23
CA THR A 144 -26.52 24.83 -0.21
C THR A 144 -26.87 23.82 0.90
N THR A 145 -27.26 22.59 0.56
CA THR A 145 -27.64 21.57 1.55
C THR A 145 -26.49 21.19 2.48
N THR A 146 -25.27 21.04 1.95
CA THR A 146 -24.10 20.76 2.79
C THR A 146 -23.70 21.97 3.61
N TYR A 147 -23.77 23.17 3.03
CA TYR A 147 -23.50 24.41 3.74
C TYR A 147 -24.41 24.56 4.96
N GLU A 148 -25.73 24.40 4.79
CA GLU A 148 -26.71 24.45 5.87
C GLU A 148 -26.45 23.37 6.93
N LEU A 149 -26.20 22.13 6.50
CA LEU A 149 -25.89 21.00 7.39
C LEU A 149 -24.67 21.26 8.28
N LEU A 150 -23.61 21.84 7.73
CA LEU A 150 -22.37 22.09 8.47
C LEU A 150 -22.38 23.44 9.23
N LYS A 151 -23.25 24.39 8.86
CA LYS A 151 -23.30 25.73 9.48
C LYS A 151 -23.62 25.66 10.97
N ASP A 152 -24.48 24.72 11.39
CA ASP A 152 -24.81 24.46 12.80
C ASP A 152 -23.59 24.01 13.63
N HIS A 153 -22.50 23.63 12.96
CA HIS A 153 -21.25 23.22 13.59
C HIS A 153 -20.09 24.21 13.39
N GLU A 154 -20.33 25.39 12.81
CA GLU A 154 -19.29 26.37 12.49
C GLU A 154 -18.40 26.73 13.69
N GLU A 155 -18.98 27.10 14.84
CA GLU A 155 -18.19 27.45 16.04
C GLU A 155 -17.32 26.28 16.50
N LYS A 156 -17.83 25.06 16.39
CA LYS A 156 -17.07 23.86 16.72
C LYS A 156 -15.93 23.66 15.73
N LEU A 157 -16.18 23.81 14.44
CA LEU A 157 -15.19 23.66 13.39
C LEU A 157 -14.10 24.75 13.48
N LEU A 158 -14.45 25.98 13.86
CA LEU A 158 -13.52 27.08 14.17
C LEU A 158 -12.68 26.84 15.44
N SER A 159 -13.19 26.04 16.38
CA SER A 159 -12.49 25.70 17.62
C SER A 159 -11.40 24.62 17.43
N ARG A 160 -11.34 23.97 16.25
CA ARG A 160 -10.28 23.02 15.89
C ARG A 160 -8.91 23.65 16.09
N LYS A 161 -7.96 22.87 16.61
CA LYS A 161 -6.60 23.34 16.89
C LYS A 161 -5.58 22.74 15.93
N ASP A 162 -4.68 23.59 15.46
CA ASP A 162 -3.43 23.22 14.82
C ASP A 162 -2.29 23.92 15.58
N SER A 163 -1.31 23.15 16.05
CA SER A 163 -0.15 23.68 16.79
C SER A 163 -0.52 24.62 17.95
N ARG A 164 -1.54 24.22 18.73
CA ARG A 164 -2.13 24.92 19.90
C ARG A 164 -2.97 26.17 19.59
N ARG A 165 -3.04 26.63 18.34
CA ARG A 165 -3.90 27.74 17.92
C ARG A 165 -5.17 27.23 17.27
N THR A 166 -6.29 27.89 17.54
CA THR A 166 -7.58 27.60 16.92
C THR A 166 -7.61 28.09 15.47
N TRP A 167 -8.52 27.55 14.66
CA TRP A 167 -8.72 28.03 13.29
C TRP A 167 -9.15 29.49 13.24
N LYS A 168 -9.98 29.90 14.19
CA LYS A 168 -10.38 31.29 14.38
C LYS A 168 -9.16 32.20 14.58
N GLU A 169 -8.22 31.81 15.43
CA GLU A 169 -6.97 32.55 15.66
C GLU A 169 -6.01 32.51 14.47
N LEU A 170 -6.13 31.51 13.60
CA LEU A 170 -5.33 31.36 12.38
C LEU A 170 -5.98 32.03 11.16
N GLY A 171 -7.21 32.53 11.29
CA GLY A 171 -7.97 33.09 10.17
C GLY A 171 -8.31 32.06 9.09
N ARG A 172 -8.38 30.77 9.43
CA ARG A 172 -8.75 29.71 8.47
C ARG A 172 -10.26 29.69 8.24
N PRO A 173 -10.73 29.46 7.00
CA PRO A 173 -12.13 29.20 6.73
C PRO A 173 -12.65 28.06 7.59
N TRP A 174 -13.81 28.24 8.22
CA TRP A 174 -14.37 27.31 9.20
C TRP A 174 -14.60 25.91 8.62
N TYR A 175 -14.87 25.82 7.32
CA TYR A 175 -15.16 24.58 6.57
C TYR A 175 -13.92 23.97 5.90
N SER A 176 -12.73 24.58 5.99
CA SER A 176 -11.53 23.94 5.44
C SER A 176 -11.25 22.57 6.12
N LEU A 177 -10.22 21.87 5.67
CA LEU A 177 -9.61 20.70 6.34
C LEU A 177 -8.25 21.08 6.96
N ALA A 178 -7.77 20.28 7.91
CA ALA A 178 -6.50 20.56 8.59
C ALA A 178 -5.29 20.32 7.67
N ARG A 179 -5.37 19.27 6.84
CA ARG A 179 -4.42 18.93 5.76
C ARG A 179 -5.18 18.21 4.66
N VAL A 180 -4.74 18.36 3.42
CA VAL A 180 -5.41 17.80 2.24
C VAL A 180 -4.45 16.87 1.51
N GLY A 181 -3.26 17.36 1.16
CA GLY A 181 -2.35 16.71 0.21
C GLY A 181 -2.42 17.41 -1.14
N SER A 182 -1.84 16.80 -2.15
CA SER A 182 -1.93 17.18 -3.57
C SER A 182 -2.77 16.15 -4.35
N PRO A 183 -3.25 16.49 -5.56
CA PRO A 183 -3.95 15.57 -6.46
C PRO A 183 -3.20 14.26 -6.72
N ASP A 184 -1.87 14.29 -6.81
CA ASP A 184 -1.02 13.11 -7.02
C ASP A 184 -1.23 12.01 -5.96
N TYR A 185 -1.68 12.37 -4.76
CA TYR A 185 -2.01 11.39 -3.73
C TYR A 185 -3.33 10.66 -3.96
N PHE A 186 -4.27 11.23 -4.72
CA PHE A 186 -5.64 10.71 -4.73
C PHE A 186 -6.19 10.44 -6.12
N GLU A 187 -5.96 11.31 -7.10
CA GLU A 187 -6.66 11.26 -8.39
C GLU A 187 -6.07 10.21 -9.34
N GLU A 188 -4.79 9.91 -9.16
CA GLU A 188 -4.09 8.88 -9.92
C GLU A 188 -4.36 7.47 -9.38
N THR A 189 -4.10 6.47 -10.22
CA THR A 189 -4.04 5.08 -9.77
C THR A 189 -2.91 4.95 -8.75
N LYS A 190 -3.25 4.47 -7.57
CA LYS A 190 -2.34 4.46 -6.43
C LYS A 190 -2.41 3.15 -5.67
N ILE A 191 -1.34 2.85 -4.96
CA ILE A 191 -1.25 1.74 -4.04
C ILE A 191 -1.53 2.28 -2.65
N VAL A 192 -2.33 1.56 -1.87
CA VAL A 192 -2.57 1.86 -0.47
C VAL A 192 -2.20 0.68 0.42
N SER A 193 -1.83 0.96 1.66
CA SER A 193 -1.48 -0.06 2.64
C SER A 193 -1.79 0.41 4.05
N ASP A 194 -2.17 -0.54 4.92
CA ASP A 194 -2.28 -0.29 6.35
C ASP A 194 -0.93 0.04 6.96
N ILE A 195 -0.94 0.84 8.02
CA ILE A 195 0.27 1.23 8.74
C ILE A 195 0.76 0.13 9.69
N VAL A 196 -0.15 -0.72 10.19
CA VAL A 196 0.18 -1.79 11.14
C VAL A 196 -0.14 -3.12 10.50
N VAL A 197 0.91 -3.86 10.13
CA VAL A 197 0.82 -5.10 9.35
C VAL A 197 1.75 -6.16 9.94
N ASN A 198 1.43 -7.44 9.73
CA ASN A 198 2.27 -8.58 10.10
C ASN A 198 2.73 -9.41 8.88
N GLU A 199 2.27 -9.02 7.69
CA GLU A 199 2.55 -9.63 6.40
C GLU A 199 2.45 -8.55 5.30
N PRO A 200 2.89 -8.79 4.05
CA PRO A 200 2.67 -7.81 2.97
C PRO A 200 1.18 -7.46 2.88
N HIS A 201 0.82 -6.18 2.76
CA HIS A 201 -0.60 -5.77 2.76
C HIS A 201 -0.80 -4.52 1.90
N PHE A 202 -0.44 -4.64 0.62
CA PHE A 202 -0.60 -3.58 -0.37
C PHE A 202 -1.75 -3.90 -1.31
N CYS A 203 -2.55 -2.91 -1.65
CA CYS A 203 -3.61 -3.02 -2.66
C CYS A 203 -3.66 -1.80 -3.55
N ILE A 204 -4.34 -1.93 -4.68
CA ILE A 204 -4.44 -0.85 -5.67
C ILE A 204 -5.82 -0.20 -5.61
N ASP A 205 -5.83 1.13 -5.62
CA ASP A 205 -7.02 1.93 -5.87
C ASP A 205 -6.92 2.59 -7.25
N THR A 206 -7.87 2.25 -8.10
CA THR A 206 -8.03 2.79 -9.46
C THR A 206 -9.22 3.74 -9.57
N ASN A 207 -9.94 3.99 -8.48
CA ASN A 207 -11.16 4.82 -8.44
C ASN A 207 -10.91 6.23 -7.90
N GLY A 208 -9.69 6.50 -7.43
CA GLY A 208 -9.32 7.82 -6.91
C GLY A 208 -9.93 8.15 -5.55
N TYR A 209 -10.15 7.15 -4.69
CA TYR A 209 -10.68 7.36 -3.35
C TYR A 209 -9.67 8.11 -2.46
N LEU A 210 -10.18 8.89 -1.51
CA LEU A 210 -9.35 9.54 -0.50
C LEU A 210 -8.88 8.52 0.55
N PHE A 211 -7.84 8.82 1.32
CA PHE A 211 -7.46 8.03 2.50
C PHE A 211 -6.90 8.94 3.59
N SER A 212 -7.18 8.60 4.85
CA SER A 212 -6.85 9.47 5.99
C SER A 212 -5.46 9.25 6.58
N THR A 213 -4.93 10.32 7.16
CA THR A 213 -3.67 10.29 7.89
C THR A 213 -3.72 9.40 9.13
N GLY A 214 -2.64 8.65 9.37
CA GLY A 214 -2.44 7.90 10.62
C GLY A 214 -2.98 6.48 10.63
N PHE A 215 -3.63 6.03 9.55
CA PHE A 215 -4.08 4.64 9.39
C PHE A 215 -3.56 4.00 8.10
N ILE A 216 -3.46 4.78 7.02
CA ILE A 216 -3.19 4.29 5.67
C ILE A 216 -2.03 5.07 5.06
N HIS A 217 -1.17 4.39 4.32
CA HIS A 217 -0.19 5.00 3.43
C HIS A 217 -0.61 4.85 1.98
N GLY A 218 -0.32 5.87 1.17
CA GLY A 218 -0.49 5.86 -0.28
C GLY A 218 0.86 5.96 -0.99
N ILE A 219 0.95 5.32 -2.14
CA ILE A 219 2.08 5.32 -3.06
C ILE A 219 1.53 5.51 -4.47
N THR A 220 1.88 6.61 -5.13
CA THR A 220 1.55 6.86 -6.53
C THR A 220 2.82 6.74 -7.36
N PRO A 221 2.93 5.75 -8.24
CA PRO A 221 4.05 5.65 -9.18
C PRO A 221 3.88 6.56 -10.39
N HIS A 222 4.95 7.24 -10.81
CA HIS A 222 4.92 8.16 -11.95
C HIS A 222 5.41 7.51 -13.26
N GLU A 223 6.40 6.60 -13.17
CA GLU A 223 7.03 6.00 -14.36
C GLU A 223 6.93 4.47 -14.43
N THR A 224 6.51 3.79 -13.35
CA THR A 224 6.42 2.33 -13.29
C THR A 224 4.97 1.85 -13.32
N ASP A 225 4.73 0.65 -13.88
CA ASP A 225 3.40 0.07 -13.95
C ASP A 225 2.88 -0.22 -12.52
N PRO A 226 1.72 0.32 -12.13
CA PRO A 226 1.25 0.22 -10.76
C PRO A 226 0.88 -1.21 -10.34
N PHE A 227 0.53 -2.09 -11.30
CA PHE A 227 0.27 -3.49 -10.98
C PHE A 227 1.56 -4.25 -10.74
N TYR A 228 2.62 -3.98 -11.52
CA TYR A 228 3.96 -4.49 -11.24
C TYR A 228 4.42 -4.06 -9.85
N LEU A 229 4.33 -2.76 -9.55
CA LEU A 229 4.78 -2.22 -8.28
C LEU A 229 4.00 -2.82 -7.09
N THR A 230 2.67 -2.91 -7.20
CA THR A 230 1.83 -3.57 -6.19
C THR A 230 2.26 -5.01 -5.97
N GLY A 231 2.56 -5.72 -7.06
CA GLY A 231 3.11 -7.07 -7.04
C GLY A 231 4.40 -7.19 -6.27
N LEU A 232 5.37 -6.34 -6.61
CA LEU A 232 6.69 -6.36 -6.01
C LEU A 232 6.61 -6.06 -4.50
N LEU A 233 5.83 -5.05 -4.11
CA LEU A 233 5.64 -4.67 -2.71
C LEU A 233 4.96 -5.75 -1.87
N ASN A 234 4.11 -6.58 -2.49
CA ASN A 234 3.48 -7.74 -1.85
C ASN A 234 4.37 -8.99 -1.78
N THR A 235 5.65 -8.90 -2.16
CA THR A 235 6.59 -10.03 -2.03
C THR A 235 7.30 -10.04 -0.68
N GLN A 236 7.63 -11.24 -0.22
CA GLN A 236 8.41 -11.47 0.99
C GLN A 236 9.79 -10.82 0.92
N ALA A 237 10.35 -10.66 -0.28
CA ALA A 237 11.61 -9.95 -0.48
C ALA A 237 11.55 -8.50 0.01
N ILE A 238 10.52 -7.75 -0.40
CA ILE A 238 10.33 -6.37 0.06
C ILE A 238 9.90 -6.32 1.52
N PHE A 239 8.96 -7.18 1.93
CA PHE A 239 8.46 -7.17 3.30
C PHE A 239 9.57 -7.46 4.34
N SER A 240 10.39 -8.47 4.08
CA SER A 240 11.54 -8.83 4.93
C SER A 240 12.65 -7.78 4.89
N TYR A 241 12.77 -7.03 3.79
CA TYR A 241 13.65 -5.88 3.73
C TYR A 241 13.18 -4.74 4.66
N LEU A 242 11.87 -4.50 4.73
CA LEU A 242 11.31 -3.43 5.57
C LEU A 242 11.24 -3.81 7.04
N LYS A 243 10.94 -5.07 7.35
CA LYS A 243 10.64 -5.52 8.72
C LYS A 243 11.70 -5.17 9.78
N PRO A 244 13.01 -5.36 9.55
CA PRO A 244 14.06 -5.01 10.51
C PRO A 244 14.17 -3.50 10.83
N ILE A 245 13.67 -2.62 9.95
CA ILE A 245 13.71 -1.16 10.13
C ILE A 245 12.39 -0.59 10.67
N CYS A 246 11.35 -1.42 10.83
CA CYS A 246 10.05 -1.04 11.37
C CYS A 246 10.01 -1.16 12.90
N PRO A 247 9.38 -0.22 13.63
CA PRO A 247 9.07 -0.40 15.04
C PRO A 247 8.17 -1.63 15.27
N PRO A 248 8.56 -2.59 16.13
CA PRO A 248 7.77 -3.78 16.40
C PRO A 248 6.50 -3.45 17.19
N LYS A 249 5.47 -4.29 17.00
CA LYS A 249 4.20 -4.33 17.75
C LYS A 249 3.98 -5.76 18.27
N ASN A 250 2.93 -5.94 19.08
CA ASN A 250 2.62 -7.24 19.66
C ASN A 250 2.23 -8.27 18.57
N ASN A 251 2.44 -9.55 18.85
CA ASN A 251 2.00 -10.68 18.01
C ASN A 251 2.56 -10.66 16.57
N GLY A 252 3.80 -10.23 16.37
CA GLY A 252 4.47 -10.25 15.06
C GLY A 252 4.11 -9.09 14.13
N TYR A 253 3.20 -8.21 14.55
CA TYR A 253 2.90 -6.98 13.81
C TYR A 253 4.07 -5.99 13.90
N MET A 254 4.17 -5.13 12.89
CA MET A 254 5.08 -4.01 12.84
C MET A 254 4.35 -2.76 12.37
N LYS A 255 4.91 -1.59 12.70
CA LYS A 255 4.43 -0.32 12.17
C LYS A 255 5.32 0.12 11.02
N ILE A 256 4.81 0.20 9.80
CA ILE A 256 5.51 0.79 8.67
C ILE A 256 5.10 2.27 8.63
N GLU A 257 6.00 3.19 8.99
CA GLU A 257 5.75 4.63 8.75
C GLU A 257 6.24 5.00 7.34
N VAL A 258 5.87 6.19 6.86
CA VAL A 258 6.28 6.73 5.56
C VAL A 258 7.79 6.64 5.32
N GLU A 259 8.62 6.95 6.32
CA GLU A 259 10.09 6.87 6.19
C GLU A 259 10.61 5.44 6.01
N GLN A 260 9.99 4.46 6.68
CA GLN A 260 10.34 3.05 6.42
C GLN A 260 9.85 2.63 5.04
N LEU A 261 8.63 3.04 4.66
CA LEU A 261 8.08 2.70 3.35
C LEU A 261 8.93 3.27 2.20
N LYS A 262 9.40 4.53 2.33
CA LYS A 262 10.34 5.16 1.39
C LYS A 262 11.64 4.35 1.23
N ALA A 263 12.07 3.58 2.23
CA ALA A 263 13.26 2.74 2.11
C ALA A 263 13.03 1.44 1.31
N ALA A 264 11.81 1.14 0.84
CA ALA A 264 11.51 -0.05 0.05
C ALA A 264 12.30 -0.02 -1.28
N PRO A 265 13.13 -1.04 -1.55
CA PRO A 265 14.01 -1.07 -2.72
C PRO A 265 13.25 -1.54 -3.96
N ILE A 266 13.37 -0.81 -5.07
CA ILE A 266 12.55 -1.02 -6.28
C ILE A 266 13.44 -1.28 -7.49
N PHE A 267 13.16 -2.37 -8.21
CA PHE A 267 13.66 -2.62 -9.56
C PHE A 267 12.69 -2.00 -10.56
N LEU A 268 13.19 -1.30 -11.59
CA LEU A 268 12.41 -0.60 -12.59
C LEU A 268 12.52 -1.35 -13.93
N PRO A 269 11.65 -2.35 -14.18
CA PRO A 269 11.68 -3.10 -15.42
C PRO A 269 11.11 -2.30 -16.59
N GLU A 270 11.61 -2.59 -17.79
CA GLU A 270 10.85 -2.31 -19.00
C GLU A 270 9.67 -3.28 -19.10
N ILE A 271 8.44 -2.74 -19.03
CA ILE A 271 7.22 -3.52 -19.27
C ILE A 271 6.96 -3.60 -20.78
N ARG A 272 6.96 -4.82 -21.30
CA ARG A 272 6.81 -5.13 -22.72
C ARG A 272 5.48 -5.83 -22.95
N GLU A 273 4.54 -5.11 -23.55
CA GLU A 273 3.17 -5.61 -23.76
C GLU A 273 3.11 -6.90 -24.61
N GLU A 274 4.08 -7.14 -25.50
CA GLU A 274 4.18 -8.41 -26.23
C GLU A 274 4.49 -9.61 -25.31
N LEU A 275 5.34 -9.42 -24.29
CA LEU A 275 5.62 -10.44 -23.27
C LEU A 275 4.43 -10.61 -22.33
N CYS A 276 3.86 -9.50 -21.86
CA CYS A 276 2.66 -9.50 -21.03
C CYS A 276 1.51 -10.27 -21.70
N ALA A 277 1.28 -10.06 -22.99
CA ALA A 277 0.26 -10.78 -23.74
C ALA A 277 0.52 -12.31 -23.79
N LYS A 278 1.78 -12.74 -23.84
CA LYS A 278 2.13 -14.17 -23.77
C LYS A 278 1.90 -14.73 -22.36
N PHE A 279 2.37 -14.04 -21.32
CA PHE A 279 2.16 -14.46 -19.93
C PHE A 279 0.68 -14.49 -19.53
N SER A 280 -0.11 -13.52 -20.00
CA SER A 280 -1.56 -13.50 -19.80
C SER A 280 -2.22 -14.76 -20.37
N ARG A 281 -1.83 -15.21 -21.58
CA ARG A 281 -2.31 -16.48 -22.15
C ARG A 281 -1.89 -17.69 -21.32
N VAL A 282 -0.65 -17.71 -20.84
CA VAL A 282 -0.18 -18.80 -19.95
C VAL A 282 -1.01 -18.85 -18.67
N LEU A 283 -1.35 -17.70 -18.08
CA LEU A 283 -2.22 -17.63 -16.91
C LEU A 283 -3.64 -18.11 -17.23
N ASP A 284 -4.20 -17.74 -18.39
CA ASP A 284 -5.52 -18.21 -18.83
C ASP A 284 -5.55 -19.73 -19.03
N GLU A 285 -4.51 -20.30 -19.63
CA GLU A 285 -4.36 -21.75 -19.86
C GLU A 285 -4.26 -22.56 -18.56
N HIS A 286 -3.81 -21.92 -17.48
CA HIS A 286 -3.64 -22.52 -16.15
C HIS A 286 -4.67 -22.00 -15.13
N GLY A 287 -5.73 -21.32 -15.59
CA GLY A 287 -6.77 -20.80 -14.70
C GLY A 287 -7.40 -21.90 -13.85
N GLY A 288 -7.27 -21.77 -12.53
CA GLY A 288 -7.76 -22.77 -11.55
C GLY A 288 -6.81 -23.97 -11.32
N ASP A 289 -5.60 -23.95 -11.88
CA ASP A 289 -4.53 -24.91 -11.61
C ASP A 289 -3.15 -24.20 -11.59
N TYR A 290 -3.06 -23.13 -10.78
CA TYR A 290 -1.84 -22.34 -10.65
C TYR A 290 -0.72 -23.08 -9.92
N GLU A 291 -1.04 -24.11 -9.13
CA GLU A 291 -0.04 -24.99 -8.52
C GLU A 291 0.80 -25.69 -9.60
N LYS A 292 0.14 -26.22 -10.64
CA LYS A 292 0.82 -26.83 -11.78
C LYS A 292 1.67 -25.82 -12.55
N LEU A 293 1.19 -24.59 -12.73
CA LEU A 293 1.99 -23.52 -13.33
C LEU A 293 3.27 -23.26 -12.50
N ALA A 294 3.15 -23.22 -11.17
CA ALA A 294 4.30 -23.05 -10.28
C ALA A 294 5.30 -24.21 -10.38
N GLN A 295 4.83 -25.46 -10.50
CA GLN A 295 5.69 -26.61 -10.74
C GLN A 295 6.41 -26.54 -12.10
N LEU A 296 5.72 -26.07 -13.15
CA LEU A 296 6.31 -25.88 -14.48
C LEU A 296 7.42 -24.83 -14.45
N ILE A 297 7.18 -23.67 -13.84
CA ILE A 297 8.18 -22.61 -13.72
C ILE A 297 9.42 -23.10 -12.96
N ARG A 298 9.22 -23.79 -11.83
CA ARG A 298 10.33 -24.35 -11.05
C ARG A 298 11.15 -25.40 -11.79
N SER A 299 10.54 -26.16 -12.70
CA SER A 299 11.20 -27.26 -13.39
C SER A 299 11.81 -26.88 -14.75
N GLN A 300 11.19 -25.94 -15.46
CA GLN A 300 11.57 -25.59 -16.84
C GLN A 300 12.10 -24.15 -16.98
N GLY A 301 11.93 -23.31 -15.96
CA GLY A 301 12.21 -21.88 -16.05
C GLY A 301 11.12 -21.10 -16.79
N ILE A 302 11.15 -19.77 -16.63
CA ILE A 302 10.13 -18.86 -17.19
C ILE A 302 10.31 -18.67 -18.70
N GLU A 303 11.56 -18.70 -19.17
CA GLU A 303 11.93 -18.53 -20.58
C GLU A 303 11.23 -19.53 -21.51
N MET A 304 11.07 -20.77 -21.04
CA MET A 304 10.45 -21.86 -21.79
C MET A 304 8.93 -21.65 -21.98
N LEU A 305 8.28 -20.88 -21.11
CA LEU A 305 6.84 -20.62 -21.21
C LEU A 305 6.47 -19.72 -22.39
N VAL A 306 7.34 -18.78 -22.75
CA VAL A 306 7.03 -17.73 -23.74
C VAL A 306 7.97 -17.72 -24.95
N SER A 307 8.91 -18.68 -25.01
CA SER A 307 9.90 -18.84 -26.09
C SER A 307 10.59 -17.51 -26.43
N SER A 308 11.12 -16.85 -25.40
CA SER A 308 11.76 -15.53 -25.50
C SER A 308 13.24 -15.63 -25.14
N SER A 309 14.07 -14.76 -25.73
CA SER A 309 15.50 -14.66 -25.42
C SER A 309 15.85 -13.46 -24.54
N GLU A 310 14.83 -12.88 -23.90
CA GLU A 310 15.02 -11.74 -22.98
C GLU A 310 15.70 -12.19 -21.69
N GLY A 311 16.31 -11.26 -20.97
CA GLY A 311 16.95 -11.56 -19.70
C GLY A 311 15.94 -12.01 -18.63
N ASP A 312 16.33 -12.96 -17.78
CA ASP A 312 15.48 -13.55 -16.74
C ASP A 312 14.76 -12.52 -15.87
N LYS A 313 15.43 -11.41 -15.53
CA LYS A 313 14.82 -10.34 -14.74
C LYS A 313 13.69 -9.63 -15.45
N ILE A 314 13.86 -9.34 -16.75
CA ILE A 314 12.84 -8.68 -17.56
C ILE A 314 11.64 -9.62 -17.69
N MET A 315 11.88 -10.90 -17.97
CA MET A 315 10.82 -11.90 -18.04
C MET A 315 10.09 -12.05 -16.70
N ALA A 316 10.83 -12.16 -15.60
CA ALA A 316 10.26 -12.30 -14.27
C ALA A 316 9.41 -11.09 -13.87
N ALA A 317 9.89 -9.87 -14.14
CA ALA A 317 9.15 -8.65 -13.83
C ALA A 317 7.88 -8.50 -14.67
N ASN A 318 7.93 -8.81 -15.97
CA ASN A 318 6.75 -8.79 -16.84
C ASN A 318 5.72 -9.86 -16.46
N MET A 319 6.17 -11.05 -16.04
CA MET A 319 5.29 -12.09 -15.53
C MET A 319 4.66 -11.71 -14.19
N LEU A 320 5.46 -11.15 -13.27
CA LEU A 320 5.00 -10.68 -11.96
C LEU A 320 3.89 -9.64 -12.14
N ARG A 321 4.08 -8.69 -13.06
CA ARG A 321 3.06 -7.71 -13.44
C ARG A 321 1.74 -8.38 -13.87
N GLU A 322 1.79 -9.39 -14.73
CA GLU A 322 0.59 -10.10 -15.19
C GLU A 322 -0.09 -10.90 -14.08
N ILE A 323 0.68 -11.55 -13.21
CA ILE A 323 0.15 -12.27 -12.06
C ILE A 323 -0.55 -11.30 -11.12
N SER A 324 0.07 -10.17 -10.80
CA SER A 324 -0.56 -9.13 -9.96
C SER A 324 -1.83 -8.58 -10.60
N LYS A 325 -1.83 -8.34 -11.92
CA LYS A 325 -3.04 -7.96 -12.65
C LYS A 325 -4.15 -9.02 -12.55
N ARG A 326 -3.80 -10.31 -12.65
CA ARG A 326 -4.74 -11.42 -12.49
C ARG A 326 -5.35 -11.42 -11.09
N ILE A 327 -4.53 -11.38 -10.04
CA ILE A 327 -5.00 -11.35 -8.65
C ILE A 327 -5.95 -10.15 -8.44
N ILE A 328 -5.55 -8.96 -8.86
CA ILE A 328 -6.32 -7.72 -8.62
C ILE A 328 -7.67 -7.74 -9.36
N ARG A 329 -7.68 -8.12 -10.65
CA ARG A 329 -8.90 -8.08 -11.47
C ARG A 329 -9.91 -9.14 -11.08
N ASP A 330 -9.42 -10.30 -10.69
CA ASP A 330 -10.24 -11.47 -10.43
C ASP A 330 -10.34 -11.76 -8.92
N TYR A 331 -9.94 -10.82 -8.06
CA TYR A 331 -9.81 -10.98 -6.60
C TYR A 331 -11.03 -11.62 -5.94
N GLU A 332 -12.23 -11.11 -6.27
CA GLU A 332 -13.50 -11.61 -5.71
C GLU A 332 -13.92 -12.99 -6.25
N SER A 333 -13.29 -13.45 -7.34
CA SER A 333 -13.64 -14.70 -8.03
C SER A 333 -12.61 -15.82 -7.88
N LEU A 334 -11.36 -15.46 -7.56
CA LEU A 334 -10.30 -16.42 -7.26
C LEU A 334 -10.55 -17.05 -5.90
N SER A 335 -10.18 -18.33 -5.76
CA SER A 335 -10.16 -18.97 -4.45
C SER A 335 -8.95 -18.48 -3.64
N ASP A 336 -9.03 -18.55 -2.30
CA ASP A 336 -7.89 -18.23 -1.43
C ASP A 336 -6.65 -19.07 -1.79
N HIS A 337 -6.86 -20.32 -2.20
CA HIS A 337 -5.79 -21.20 -2.65
C HIS A 337 -5.14 -20.72 -3.96
N ASP A 338 -5.93 -20.25 -4.92
CA ASP A 338 -5.40 -19.69 -6.17
C ASP A 338 -4.59 -18.42 -5.90
N ILE A 339 -5.09 -17.55 -5.01
CA ILE A 339 -4.36 -16.34 -4.58
C ILE A 339 -3.03 -16.73 -3.94
N GLU A 340 -3.02 -17.70 -3.02
CA GLU A 340 -1.80 -18.20 -2.37
C GLU A 340 -0.78 -18.74 -3.40
N GLN A 341 -1.23 -19.51 -4.40
CA GLN A 341 -0.34 -20.00 -5.45
C GLN A 341 0.25 -18.86 -6.30
N LEU A 342 -0.57 -17.86 -6.66
CA LEU A 342 -0.12 -16.69 -7.42
C LEU A 342 0.83 -15.79 -6.60
N GLU A 343 0.60 -15.64 -5.30
CA GLU A 343 1.53 -14.96 -4.38
C GLU A 343 2.87 -15.72 -4.27
N GLY A 344 2.82 -17.05 -4.16
CA GLY A 344 4.00 -17.91 -4.19
C GLY A 344 4.82 -17.74 -5.48
N LEU A 345 4.14 -17.60 -6.62
CA LEU A 345 4.79 -17.27 -7.89
C LEU A 345 5.45 -15.89 -7.86
N ASN A 346 4.76 -14.84 -7.37
CA ASN A 346 5.36 -13.51 -7.23
C ASN A 346 6.60 -13.51 -6.33
N ASN A 347 6.57 -14.27 -5.23
CA ASN A 347 7.74 -14.46 -4.37
C ASN A 347 8.91 -15.10 -5.12
N HIS A 348 8.65 -16.18 -5.88
CA HIS A 348 9.68 -16.82 -6.71
C HIS A 348 10.25 -15.87 -7.77
N LEU A 349 9.39 -15.11 -8.44
CA LEU A 349 9.77 -14.13 -9.47
C LEU A 349 10.62 -12.99 -8.89
N SER A 350 10.30 -12.51 -7.68
CA SER A 350 11.14 -11.52 -6.99
C SER A 350 12.53 -12.07 -6.65
N GLY A 351 12.64 -13.35 -6.34
CA GLY A 351 13.92 -14.03 -6.18
C GLY A 351 14.79 -13.95 -7.44
N ILE A 352 14.19 -14.15 -8.62
CA ILE A 352 14.90 -14.02 -9.91
C ILE A 352 15.30 -12.55 -10.17
N ILE A 353 14.41 -11.59 -9.90
CA ILE A 353 14.70 -10.16 -10.05
C ILE A 353 15.91 -9.74 -9.21
N PHE A 354 15.95 -10.17 -7.95
CA PHE A 354 17.00 -9.83 -6.99
C PHE A 354 18.20 -10.80 -6.98
N GLU A 355 18.19 -11.82 -7.84
CA GLU A 355 19.22 -12.88 -7.90
C GLU A 355 19.44 -13.59 -6.55
N LEU A 356 18.35 -13.84 -5.83
CA LEU A 356 18.34 -14.57 -4.57
C LEU A 356 18.46 -16.07 -4.83
N ASP A 357 19.32 -16.73 -4.06
CA ASP A 357 19.38 -18.19 -4.05
C ASP A 357 18.31 -18.78 -3.10
N LYS A 358 18.27 -20.11 -3.03
CA LYS A 358 17.26 -20.81 -2.23
C LYS A 358 17.41 -20.55 -0.74
N GLU A 359 18.63 -20.54 -0.21
CA GLU A 359 18.89 -20.33 1.22
C GLU A 359 18.48 -18.93 1.64
N GLU A 360 18.77 -17.93 0.79
CA GLU A 360 18.32 -16.56 0.98
C GLU A 360 16.79 -16.43 0.94
N LEU A 361 16.11 -17.07 -0.03
CA LEU A 361 14.65 -17.06 -0.09
C LEU A 361 14.01 -17.72 1.13
N ASP A 362 14.55 -18.86 1.55
CA ASP A 362 14.08 -19.59 2.73
C ASP A 362 14.28 -18.73 3.99
N ALA A 363 15.42 -18.03 4.13
CA ALA A 363 15.68 -17.11 5.25
C ALA A 363 14.70 -15.93 5.28
N LEU A 364 14.41 -15.31 4.13
CA LEU A 364 13.42 -14.21 4.07
C LEU A 364 12.00 -14.68 4.44
N SER A 365 11.65 -15.93 4.17
CA SER A 365 10.33 -16.47 4.54
C SER A 365 10.12 -16.66 6.06
N GLN A 366 11.20 -16.68 6.83
CA GLN A 366 11.18 -16.87 8.28
C GLN A 366 11.15 -15.56 9.06
N ILE A 367 11.48 -14.42 8.42
CA ILE A 367 11.51 -13.10 9.04
C ILE A 367 10.11 -12.62 9.39
#